data_AF-A0A7S4WGU9-F1
#
_entry.id   AF-A0A7S4WGU9-F1
#
_cell.length_a   1.000
_cell.length_b   1.000
_cell.length_c   1.000
_cell.angle_alpha   90.00
_cell.angle_beta   90.00
_cell.angle_gamma   90.00
#
_symmetry.space_group_name_H-M   'P 1'
#
loop_
_entity.id
_entity.type
_entity.pdbx_description
1 polymer ?
#
loop_
_entity_poly.entity_id
_entity_poly.type
_entity_poly.pdbx_seq_one_letter_code
_entity_poly.pdbx_strand_id
1 'polypeptide(L)'
;MRIQISYFATGNAMTSAALSFGCGFIAFSIPAALLLFLTYQKAQLIILVTTSAFAYLLSALVQALVWLPFSKSSISNNVVLIVIPGVIVQCLFRCGFVIMYQKVESVVKKSVARHESHINANRRLNNNDNSDTNVPESETARLNLELNDASCGLAAATGFGGMHSLLLYGTLLSSEGGNGGTLYQPSCSAMPSLVSGALIAFLFTILDAVWMLLTFYAVRRRKLPHYPNTAPIHSNSCCNRFAVPNDAKGAKIALGVVLLSHSAASFATAFNGMNNGCVISLPVLAVIMVLTVVFFSASVMNHYLPTNSISERNQLDSQRTSAGANGTLTGGIPTCAQGGGNGQHDQFNSYHED
;
A
#
# COMPACT_ATOMS: atom_id res chain seq x y z
N MET A 1 17.44 -12.65 -30.49
CA MET A 1 17.81 -13.57 -29.40
C MET A 1 17.71 -14.99 -29.95
N ARG A 2 18.83 -15.70 -30.20
CA ARG A 2 18.80 -17.12 -30.62
C ARG A 2 18.61 -17.96 -29.36
N ILE A 3 17.48 -18.67 -29.26
CA ILE A 3 17.20 -19.59 -28.16
C ILE A 3 17.86 -20.93 -28.53
N GLN A 4 18.93 -21.32 -27.82
CA GLN A 4 19.48 -22.66 -27.95
C GLN A 4 18.64 -23.59 -27.05
N ILE A 5 17.86 -24.47 -27.67
CA ILE A 5 17.09 -25.49 -26.95
C ILE A 5 17.99 -26.70 -26.77
N SER A 6 18.67 -26.79 -25.62
CA SER A 6 19.41 -27.99 -25.24
C SER A 6 18.43 -29.02 -24.64
N TYR A 7 18.04 -30.02 -25.43
CA TYR A 7 17.20 -31.12 -24.96
C TYR A 7 18.02 -32.07 -24.08
N PHE A 8 18.01 -31.85 -22.76
CA PHE A 8 18.45 -32.85 -21.79
C PHE A 8 17.27 -33.81 -21.52
N ALA A 9 17.04 -34.73 -22.45
CA ALA A 9 15.95 -35.71 -22.40
C ALA A 9 16.33 -36.88 -21.49
N THR A 10 16.06 -36.76 -20.18
CA THR A 10 15.91 -37.89 -19.21
C THR A 10 15.44 -37.43 -17.83
N GLY A 11 14.88 -36.21 -17.70
CA GLY A 11 14.29 -35.75 -16.45
C GLY A 11 12.90 -36.37 -16.23
N ASN A 12 12.69 -37.03 -15.10
CA ASN A 12 11.38 -37.54 -14.68
C ASN A 12 10.35 -36.40 -14.69
N ALA A 13 9.23 -36.55 -15.41
CA ALA A 13 8.19 -35.51 -15.52
C ALA A 13 7.74 -34.90 -14.17
N MET A 14 7.84 -35.67 -13.09
CA MET A 14 7.54 -35.23 -11.72
C MET A 14 8.45 -34.09 -11.22
N THR A 15 9.72 -34.01 -11.66
CA THR A 15 10.65 -32.96 -11.19
C THR A 15 10.35 -31.60 -11.82
N SER A 16 9.89 -31.57 -13.08
CA SER A 16 9.53 -30.32 -13.76
C SER A 16 8.27 -29.69 -13.16
N ALA A 17 7.24 -30.50 -12.88
CA ALA A 17 6.02 -30.01 -12.24
C ALA A 17 6.31 -29.41 -10.85
N ALA A 18 7.11 -30.09 -10.03
CA ALA A 18 7.49 -29.59 -8.71
C ALA A 18 8.25 -28.25 -8.79
N LEU A 19 9.16 -28.10 -9.76
CA LEU A 19 9.88 -26.84 -10.00
C LEU A 19 8.91 -25.72 -10.38
N SER A 20 7.97 -25.98 -11.29
CA SER A 20 6.98 -25.00 -11.75
C SER A 20 6.04 -24.54 -10.64
N PHE A 21 5.50 -25.47 -9.84
CA PHE A 21 4.67 -25.12 -8.70
C PHE A 21 5.47 -24.37 -7.62
N GLY A 22 6.69 -24.80 -7.32
CA GLY A 22 7.57 -24.11 -6.37
C GLY A 22 7.87 -22.68 -6.78
N CYS A 23 8.22 -22.46 -8.05
CA CYS A 23 8.47 -21.12 -8.59
C CYS A 23 7.20 -20.26 -8.64
N GLY A 24 6.05 -20.86 -8.97
CA GLY A 24 4.74 -20.22 -8.88
C GLY A 24 4.43 -19.73 -7.47
N PHE A 25 4.63 -20.57 -6.46
CA PHE A 25 4.44 -20.17 -5.06
C PHE A 25 5.40 -19.05 -4.64
N ILE A 26 6.66 -19.07 -5.07
CA ILE A 26 7.60 -17.98 -4.78
C ILE A 26 7.09 -16.66 -5.40
N ALA A 27 6.79 -16.67 -6.70
CA ALA A 27 6.39 -15.47 -7.45
C ALA A 27 5.08 -14.85 -6.93
N PHE A 28 4.11 -15.68 -6.51
CA PHE A 28 2.78 -15.26 -6.08
C PHE A 28 2.56 -15.34 -4.56
N SER A 29 3.60 -15.62 -3.77
CA SER A 29 3.51 -15.75 -2.31
C SER A 29 2.96 -14.49 -1.64
N ILE A 30 3.56 -13.33 -1.90
CA ILE A 30 3.18 -12.05 -1.28
C ILE A 30 1.78 -11.62 -1.69
N PRO A 31 1.41 -11.57 -3.00
CA PRO A 31 0.04 -11.22 -3.39
C PRO A 31 -0.99 -12.18 -2.79
N ALA A 32 -0.72 -13.49 -2.81
CA ALA A 32 -1.65 -14.48 -2.26
C ALA A 32 -1.81 -14.32 -0.74
N ALA A 33 -0.71 -14.09 -0.01
CA ALA A 33 -0.77 -13.86 1.43
C ALA A 33 -1.56 -12.60 1.78
N LEU A 34 -1.31 -11.47 1.09
CA LEU A 34 -2.05 -10.22 1.32
C LEU A 34 -3.53 -10.34 0.91
N LEU A 35 -3.81 -11.09 -0.16
CA LEU A 35 -5.18 -11.37 -0.59
C LEU A 35 -5.93 -12.19 0.47
N LEU A 36 -5.36 -13.31 0.91
CA LEU A 36 -6.01 -14.24 1.84
C LEU A 36 -6.14 -13.67 3.26
N PHE A 37 -5.07 -13.06 3.79
CA PHE A 37 -5.05 -12.62 5.18
C PHE A 37 -5.64 -11.22 5.40
N LEU A 38 -5.46 -10.29 4.46
CA LEU A 38 -5.95 -8.91 4.63
C LEU A 38 -7.22 -8.66 3.84
N THR A 39 -7.21 -8.99 2.55
CA THR A 39 -8.30 -8.60 1.64
C THR A 39 -9.57 -9.40 1.89
N TYR A 40 -9.46 -10.71 2.14
CA TYR A 40 -10.62 -11.59 2.30
C TYR A 40 -11.49 -11.27 3.52
N GLN A 41 -10.95 -10.53 4.50
CA GLN A 41 -11.70 -10.16 5.70
C GLN A 41 -12.86 -9.20 5.43
N LYS A 42 -12.80 -8.40 4.34
CA LYS A 42 -13.83 -7.40 4.03
C LYS A 42 -14.09 -7.28 2.53
N ALA A 43 -15.35 -7.35 2.13
CA ALA A 43 -15.76 -7.23 0.73
C ALA A 43 -15.30 -5.92 0.05
N GLN A 44 -15.24 -4.82 0.81
CA GLN A 44 -14.77 -3.53 0.31
C GLN A 44 -13.30 -3.55 -0.13
N LEU A 45 -12.43 -4.29 0.57
CA LEU A 45 -11.02 -4.41 0.19
C LEU A 45 -10.89 -5.21 -1.11
N ILE A 46 -11.73 -6.23 -1.33
CA ILE A 46 -11.73 -7.02 -2.58
C ILE A 46 -12.00 -6.13 -3.79
N ILE A 47 -12.99 -5.23 -3.70
CA ILE A 47 -13.32 -4.28 -4.77
C ILE A 47 -12.11 -3.35 -5.05
N LEU A 48 -11.36 -2.96 -4.02
CA LEU A 48 -10.16 -2.15 -4.19
C LEU A 48 -9.02 -2.92 -4.88
N VAL A 49 -8.83 -4.19 -4.55
CA VAL A 49 -7.85 -5.07 -5.23
C VAL A 49 -8.19 -5.22 -6.70
N THR A 50 -9.46 -5.50 -7.04
CA THR A 50 -9.85 -5.72 -8.44
C THR A 50 -9.77 -4.44 -9.27
N THR A 51 -10.17 -3.30 -8.72
CA THR A 51 -10.08 -2.00 -9.41
C THR A 51 -8.63 -1.52 -9.60
N SER A 52 -7.75 -1.75 -8.62
CA SER A 52 -6.31 -1.44 -8.76
C SER A 52 -5.60 -2.35 -9.76
N ALA A 53 -5.97 -3.64 -9.80
CA ALA A 53 -5.52 -4.58 -10.82
C ALA A 53 -5.93 -4.12 -12.22
N PHE A 54 -7.18 -3.69 -12.40
CA PHE A 54 -7.66 -3.14 -13.66
C PHE A 54 -6.91 -1.85 -14.06
N ALA A 55 -6.66 -0.94 -13.11
CA ALA A 55 -5.88 0.27 -13.36
C ALA A 55 -4.44 -0.04 -13.82
N TYR A 56 -3.83 -1.10 -13.29
CA TYR A 56 -2.53 -1.59 -13.77
C TYR A 56 -2.60 -2.09 -15.21
N LEU A 57 -3.60 -2.91 -15.57
CA LEU A 57 -3.77 -3.41 -16.94
C LEU A 57 -3.99 -2.27 -17.94
N LEU A 58 -4.75 -1.24 -17.58
CA LEU A 58 -4.89 -0.02 -18.40
C LEU A 58 -3.55 0.70 -18.57
N SER A 59 -2.75 0.79 -17.51
CA SER A 59 -1.41 1.38 -17.58
C SER A 59 -0.49 0.60 -18.52
N ALA A 60 -0.50 -0.74 -18.42
CA ALA A 60 0.28 -1.62 -19.30
C ALA A 60 -0.17 -1.51 -20.77
N LEU A 61 -1.49 -1.38 -21.01
CA LEU A 61 -2.03 -1.14 -22.35
C LEU A 61 -1.55 0.19 -22.93
N VAL A 62 -1.62 1.28 -22.16
CA VAL A 62 -1.11 2.60 -22.59
C VAL A 62 0.39 2.53 -22.85
N GLN A 63 1.16 1.85 -22.00
CA GLN A 63 2.59 1.64 -22.22
C GLN A 63 2.86 0.88 -23.53
N ALA A 64 2.08 -0.16 -23.84
CA ALA A 64 2.19 -0.87 -25.11
C ALA A 64 1.85 0.01 -26.32
N LEU A 65 0.81 0.86 -26.22
CA LEU A 65 0.45 1.82 -27.28
C LEU A 65 1.55 2.87 -27.49
N VAL A 66 2.16 3.37 -26.41
CA VAL A 66 3.28 4.30 -26.47
C VAL A 66 4.48 3.67 -27.17
N TRP A 67 4.67 2.35 -27.07
CA TRP A 67 5.78 1.65 -27.72
C TRP A 67 5.65 1.52 -29.24
N LEU A 68 4.42 1.42 -29.77
CA LEU A 68 4.16 1.21 -31.21
C LEU A 68 4.85 2.22 -32.15
N PRO A 69 4.81 3.55 -31.93
CA PRO A 69 5.52 4.49 -32.79
C PRO A 69 7.05 4.35 -32.73
N PHE A 70 7.62 4.00 -31.56
CA PHE A 70 9.06 3.85 -31.39
C PHE A 70 9.61 2.58 -32.02
N SER A 71 8.78 1.54 -32.16
CA SER A 71 9.19 0.26 -32.78
C SER A 71 9.69 0.42 -34.23
N LYS A 72 9.25 1.47 -34.93
CA LYS A 72 9.65 1.77 -36.31
C LYS A 72 10.90 2.65 -36.41
N SER A 73 11.37 3.22 -35.30
CA SER A 73 12.52 4.13 -35.29
C SER A 73 13.82 3.37 -35.06
N SER A 74 14.90 3.81 -35.71
CA SER A 74 16.27 3.26 -35.58
C SER A 74 16.85 3.39 -34.15
N ILE A 75 16.13 4.05 -33.24
CA ILE A 75 16.52 4.27 -31.84
C ILE A 75 16.28 3.03 -30.95
N SER A 76 15.81 1.91 -31.52
CA SER A 76 15.44 0.67 -30.81
C SER A 76 16.55 0.05 -29.96
N ASN A 77 17.82 0.42 -30.15
CA ASN A 77 18.95 -0.10 -29.39
C ASN A 77 19.14 0.57 -28.00
N ASN A 78 18.47 1.68 -27.72
CA ASN A 78 18.63 2.39 -26.45
C ASN A 78 17.61 1.90 -25.40
N VAL A 79 18.00 0.91 -24.59
CA VAL A 79 17.17 0.36 -23.49
C VAL A 79 16.60 1.44 -22.57
N VAL A 80 17.37 2.49 -22.31
CA VAL A 80 16.96 3.63 -21.47
C VAL A 80 15.71 4.31 -22.01
N LEU A 81 15.61 4.47 -23.34
CA LEU A 81 14.46 5.13 -23.97
C LEU A 81 13.18 4.29 -23.85
N ILE A 82 13.32 2.96 -23.71
CA ILE A 82 12.18 2.04 -23.55
C ILE A 82 11.66 2.09 -22.11
N VAL A 83 12.57 2.07 -21.13
CA VAL A 83 12.24 1.89 -19.72
C VAL A 83 11.60 3.13 -19.11
N ILE A 84 12.16 4.31 -19.34
CA ILE A 84 11.72 5.56 -18.71
C ILE A 84 10.22 5.88 -18.97
N PRO A 85 9.72 5.91 -20.22
CA PRO A 85 8.32 6.25 -20.46
C PRO A 85 7.35 5.24 -19.84
N GLY A 86 7.71 3.95 -19.82
CA GLY A 86 6.90 2.92 -19.16
C GLY A 86 6.75 3.17 -17.67
N VAL A 87 7.86 3.45 -16.98
CA VAL A 87 7.86 3.74 -15.53
C VAL A 87 7.05 5.00 -15.22
N ILE A 88 7.16 6.06 -16.04
CA ILE A 88 6.39 7.29 -15.87
C ILE A 88 4.89 7.01 -16.01
N VAL A 89 4.47 6.31 -17.07
CA VAL A 89 3.05 5.97 -17.30
C VAL A 89 2.50 5.14 -16.13
N GLN A 90 3.23 4.14 -15.66
CA GLN A 90 2.84 3.34 -14.49
C GLN A 90 2.72 4.17 -13.21
N CYS A 91 3.65 5.10 -12.98
CA CYS A 91 3.60 6.03 -11.85
C CYS A 91 2.38 6.98 -11.93
N LEU A 92 2.06 7.48 -13.12
CA LEU A 92 0.90 8.35 -13.34
C LEU A 92 -0.42 7.62 -13.07
N PHE A 93 -0.58 6.40 -13.58
CA PHE A 93 -1.77 5.58 -13.30
C PHE A 93 -1.90 5.24 -11.82
N ARG A 94 -0.78 4.94 -11.14
CA ARG A 94 -0.75 4.73 -9.69
C ARG A 94 -1.24 5.97 -8.93
N CYS A 95 -0.73 7.16 -9.27
CA CYS A 95 -1.21 8.41 -8.68
C CYS A 95 -2.68 8.68 -8.97
N GLY A 96 -3.10 8.48 -10.23
CA GLY A 96 -4.49 8.66 -10.67
C GLY A 96 -5.46 7.76 -9.91
N PHE A 97 -5.09 6.50 -9.70
CA PHE A 97 -5.87 5.55 -8.91
C PHE A 97 -6.07 6.05 -7.47
N VAL A 98 -5.00 6.49 -6.79
CA VAL A 98 -5.11 7.00 -5.41
C VAL A 98 -5.95 8.28 -5.34
N ILE A 99 -5.83 9.18 -6.32
CA ILE A 99 -6.66 10.39 -6.40
C ILE A 99 -8.14 10.01 -6.56
N MET A 100 -8.45 9.05 -7.44
CA MET A 100 -9.80 8.55 -7.65
C MET A 100 -10.35 7.91 -6.37
N TYR A 101 -9.56 7.08 -5.70
CA TYR A 101 -9.91 6.47 -4.42
C TYR A 101 -10.31 7.52 -3.38
N GLN A 102 -9.50 8.57 -3.20
CA GLN A 102 -9.82 9.63 -2.23
C GLN A 102 -11.10 10.40 -2.58
N LYS A 103 -11.39 10.58 -3.87
CA LYS A 103 -12.66 11.21 -4.29
C LYS A 103 -13.85 10.35 -3.87
N VAL A 104 -13.78 9.03 -4.12
CA VAL A 104 -14.81 8.09 -3.70
C VAL A 104 -14.95 8.10 -2.18
N GLU A 105 -13.84 8.07 -1.44
CA GLU A 105 -13.83 8.17 0.03
C GLU A 105 -14.55 9.43 0.52
N SER A 106 -14.28 10.60 -0.09
CA SER A 106 -14.98 11.85 0.26
C SER A 106 -16.48 11.78 0.01
N VAL A 107 -16.91 11.19 -1.12
CA VAL A 107 -18.34 11.04 -1.44
C VAL A 107 -19.04 10.09 -0.45
N VAL A 108 -18.40 8.96 -0.13
CA VAL A 108 -18.94 8.00 0.84
C VAL A 108 -19.07 8.66 2.21
N LYS A 109 -18.05 9.39 2.67
CA LYS A 109 -18.10 10.12 3.95
C LYS A 109 -19.24 11.13 4.01
N LYS A 110 -19.43 11.92 2.95
CA LYS A 110 -20.55 12.88 2.86
C LYS A 110 -21.91 12.17 2.88
N SER A 111 -22.02 11.03 2.19
CA SER A 111 -23.25 10.23 2.18
C SER A 111 -23.58 9.65 3.56
N VAL A 112 -22.57 9.12 4.27
CA VAL A 112 -22.73 8.57 5.62
C VAL A 112 -23.14 9.68 6.60
N ALA A 113 -22.45 10.82 6.59
CA ALA A 113 -22.78 11.95 7.45
C ALA A 113 -24.21 12.49 7.21
N ARG A 114 -24.66 12.52 5.96
CA ARG A 114 -26.05 12.87 5.62
C ARG A 114 -27.04 11.85 6.16
N HIS A 115 -26.75 10.56 6.08
CA HIS A 115 -27.63 9.52 6.61
C HIS A 115 -27.73 9.59 8.15
N GLU A 116 -26.60 9.80 8.83
CA GLU A 116 -26.56 9.99 10.28
C GLU A 116 -27.35 11.24 10.72
N SER A 117 -27.28 12.34 9.97
CA SER A 117 -28.06 13.54 10.30
C SER A 117 -29.57 13.32 10.15
N HIS A 118 -30.01 12.56 9.15
CA HIS A 118 -31.41 12.16 9.00
C HIS A 118 -31.90 11.25 10.14
N ILE A 119 -31.08 10.26 10.53
CA ILE A 119 -31.41 9.38 11.68
C ILE A 119 -31.51 10.20 12.97
N ASN A 120 -30.56 11.11 13.21
CA ASN A 120 -30.56 11.96 14.40
C ASN A 120 -31.74 12.94 14.43
N ALA A 121 -32.12 13.50 13.27
CA ALA A 121 -33.30 14.35 13.15
C ALA A 121 -34.59 13.56 13.47
N ASN A 122 -34.74 12.35 12.93
CA ASN A 122 -35.88 11.47 13.22
C ASN A 122 -35.91 11.05 14.70
N ARG A 123 -34.76 10.76 15.31
CA ARG A 123 -34.67 10.42 16.73
C ARG A 123 -35.12 11.58 17.62
N ARG A 124 -34.79 12.83 17.27
CA ARG A 124 -35.25 14.01 18.01
C ARG A 124 -36.77 14.19 17.93
N LEU A 125 -37.39 13.79 16.83
CA LEU A 125 -38.85 13.83 16.69
C LEU A 125 -39.53 12.70 17.50
N ASN A 126 -38.93 11.51 17.54
CA ASN A 126 -39.50 10.35 18.24
C ASN A 126 -39.23 10.31 19.76
N ASN A 127 -38.18 10.97 20.27
CA ASN A 127 -37.83 10.99 21.69
C ASN A 127 -38.89 11.63 22.61
N ASN A 128 -40.02 12.12 22.09
CA ASN A 128 -41.18 12.48 22.90
C ASN A 128 -41.98 11.24 23.38
N ASP A 129 -41.76 10.06 22.80
CA ASP A 129 -42.30 8.79 23.30
C ASP A 129 -41.22 8.05 24.11
N ASN A 130 -41.50 7.83 25.40
CA ASN A 130 -40.61 7.21 26.41
C ASN A 130 -40.22 5.73 26.16
N SER A 131 -40.01 5.30 24.92
CA SER A 131 -39.55 3.93 24.64
C SER A 131 -38.02 3.86 24.64
N ASP A 132 -37.46 3.33 25.73
CA ASP A 132 -36.05 2.91 25.90
C ASP A 132 -35.66 1.83 24.89
N THR A 133 -35.51 2.21 23.62
CA THR A 133 -34.90 1.33 22.62
C THR A 133 -33.43 1.70 22.47
N ASN A 134 -32.55 0.80 22.94
CA ASN A 134 -31.11 0.84 22.73
C ASN A 134 -30.81 0.79 21.22
N VAL A 135 -30.77 1.96 20.58
CA VAL A 135 -30.49 2.12 19.15
C VAL A 135 -29.06 1.60 18.85
N PRO A 136 -28.85 0.88 17.73
CA PRO A 136 -27.58 0.23 17.40
C PRO A 136 -26.51 1.22 16.93
N GLU A 137 -25.98 2.01 17.86
CA GLU A 137 -24.78 2.85 17.66
C GLU A 137 -23.56 2.02 17.21
N SER A 138 -23.61 0.70 17.40
CA SER A 138 -22.55 -0.23 17.00
C SER A 138 -22.38 -0.40 15.49
N GLU A 139 -23.38 -0.10 14.66
CA GLU A 139 -23.32 -0.40 13.22
C GLU A 139 -22.62 0.71 12.42
N THR A 140 -22.91 1.97 12.71
CA THR A 140 -22.19 3.13 12.15
C THR A 140 -20.76 3.22 12.66
N ALA A 141 -20.52 2.89 13.93
CA ALA A 141 -19.17 2.79 14.48
C ALA A 141 -18.36 1.67 13.79
N ARG A 142 -18.98 0.52 13.48
CA ARG A 142 -18.33 -0.57 12.71
C ARG A 142 -17.98 -0.16 11.28
N LEU A 143 -18.82 0.65 10.63
CA LEU A 143 -18.56 1.14 9.27
C LEU A 143 -17.49 2.25 9.23
N ASN A 144 -17.41 3.10 10.26
CA ASN A 144 -16.43 4.19 10.33
C ASN A 144 -15.03 3.76 10.80
N LEU A 145 -14.89 2.64 11.53
CA LEU A 145 -13.62 2.25 12.16
C LEU A 145 -12.65 1.46 11.26
N GLU A 146 -13.00 1.14 10.01
CA GLU A 146 -12.37 -0.02 9.35
C GLU A 146 -11.66 0.18 8.00
N LEU A 147 -11.60 1.41 7.46
CA LEU A 147 -10.67 1.74 6.36
C LEU A 147 -9.46 2.50 6.90
N ASN A 148 -8.52 1.75 7.49
CA ASN A 148 -7.19 2.28 7.73
C ASN A 148 -6.51 2.53 6.37
N ASP A 149 -5.91 3.70 6.18
CA ASP A 149 -5.15 4.01 4.96
C ASP A 149 -4.08 2.97 4.65
N ALA A 150 -3.52 2.33 5.68
CA ALA A 150 -2.56 1.24 5.50
C ALA A 150 -3.20 0.02 4.84
N SER A 151 -4.39 -0.40 5.30
CA SER A 151 -5.04 -1.60 4.76
C SER A 151 -5.55 -1.35 3.34
N CYS A 152 -6.07 -0.16 3.07
CA CYS A 152 -6.46 0.25 1.72
C CYS A 152 -5.23 0.35 0.79
N GLY A 153 -4.13 0.94 1.26
CA GLY A 153 -2.88 1.00 0.50
C GLY A 153 -2.33 -0.39 0.16
N LEU A 154 -2.32 -1.31 1.13
CA LEU A 154 -1.88 -2.70 0.94
C LEU A 154 -2.80 -3.49 0.00
N ALA A 155 -4.12 -3.33 0.11
CA ALA A 155 -5.07 -3.95 -0.81
C ALA A 155 -4.87 -3.42 -2.24
N ALA A 156 -4.78 -2.10 -2.42
CA ALA A 156 -4.48 -1.52 -3.73
C ALA A 156 -3.15 -2.03 -4.30
N ALA A 157 -2.15 -2.23 -3.46
CA ALA A 157 -0.86 -2.76 -3.88
C ALA A 157 -0.91 -4.24 -4.25
N THR A 158 -1.74 -5.02 -3.56
CA THR A 158 -1.97 -6.44 -3.87
C THR A 158 -2.52 -6.61 -5.28
N GLY A 159 -3.49 -5.76 -5.67
CA GLY A 159 -4.04 -5.78 -7.03
C GLY A 159 -3.05 -5.32 -8.09
N PHE A 160 -2.39 -4.18 -7.84
CA PHE A 160 -1.42 -3.59 -8.77
C PHE A 160 -0.18 -4.49 -8.96
N GLY A 161 0.47 -4.89 -7.86
CA GLY A 161 1.66 -5.74 -7.87
C GLY A 161 1.36 -7.20 -8.26
N GLY A 162 0.16 -7.70 -7.92
CA GLY A 162 -0.29 -9.03 -8.36
C GLY A 162 -0.39 -9.13 -9.88
N MET A 163 -1.01 -8.14 -10.53
CA MET A 163 -1.06 -8.10 -12.00
C MET A 163 0.31 -7.86 -12.63
N HIS A 164 1.18 -7.06 -11.99
CA HIS A 164 2.55 -6.88 -12.46
C HIS A 164 3.35 -8.19 -12.43
N SER A 165 3.30 -8.92 -11.32
CA SER A 165 3.90 -10.26 -11.21
C SER A 165 3.31 -11.22 -12.25
N LEU A 166 2.00 -11.20 -12.46
CA LEU A 166 1.32 -12.06 -13.43
C LEU A 166 1.75 -11.76 -14.88
N LEU A 167 1.89 -10.50 -15.28
CA LEU A 167 2.39 -10.15 -16.61
C LEU A 167 3.88 -10.48 -16.79
N LEU A 168 4.69 -10.24 -15.75
CA LEU A 168 6.14 -10.47 -15.80
C LEU A 168 6.49 -11.97 -15.84
N TYR A 169 5.82 -12.77 -15.01
CA TYR A 169 6.16 -14.18 -14.79
C TYR A 169 5.17 -15.18 -15.40
N GLY A 170 3.89 -14.82 -15.51
CA GLY A 170 2.84 -15.74 -15.96
C GLY A 170 3.04 -16.26 -17.39
N THR A 171 3.60 -15.44 -18.29
CA THR A 171 3.94 -15.87 -19.65
C THR A 171 5.08 -16.89 -19.68
N LEU A 172 6.09 -16.74 -18.81
CA LEU A 172 7.17 -17.70 -18.64
C LEU A 172 6.67 -19.02 -18.05
N LEU A 173 5.83 -18.94 -17.01
CA LEU A 173 5.23 -20.13 -16.39
C LEU A 173 4.37 -20.93 -17.38
N SER A 174 3.58 -20.24 -18.19
CA SER A 174 2.77 -20.87 -19.24
C SER A 174 3.63 -21.58 -20.30
N SER A 175 4.78 -20.99 -20.64
CA SER A 175 5.69 -21.54 -21.67
C SER A 175 6.35 -22.86 -21.23
N GLU A 176 6.62 -23.03 -19.93
CA GLU A 176 7.24 -24.25 -19.38
C GLU A 176 6.20 -25.35 -19.07
N GLY A 177 4.93 -24.99 -18.81
CA GLY A 177 3.91 -25.94 -18.37
C GLY A 177 3.55 -27.04 -19.38
N GLY A 178 3.89 -26.86 -20.67
CA GLY A 178 3.54 -27.81 -21.74
C GLY A 178 4.64 -28.81 -22.12
N ASN A 179 5.91 -28.52 -21.82
CA ASN A 179 7.04 -29.32 -22.28
C ASN A 179 7.87 -29.81 -21.09
N GLY A 180 8.23 -31.09 -21.06
CA GLY A 180 9.02 -31.70 -19.99
C GLY A 180 10.48 -31.23 -19.89
N GLY A 181 10.82 -30.07 -20.47
CA GLY A 181 12.15 -29.46 -20.40
C GLY A 181 12.17 -28.25 -19.48
N THR A 182 13.37 -27.85 -19.05
CA THR A 182 13.60 -26.62 -18.29
C THR A 182 14.36 -25.63 -19.16
N LEU A 183 13.86 -24.40 -19.28
CA LEU A 183 14.50 -23.37 -20.07
C LEU A 183 15.64 -22.70 -19.29
N TYR A 184 16.82 -22.67 -19.93
CA TYR A 184 17.99 -21.96 -19.44
C TYR A 184 18.25 -20.75 -20.35
N GLN A 185 18.61 -19.64 -19.74
CA GLN A 185 19.01 -18.44 -20.47
C GLN A 185 20.55 -18.41 -20.59
N PRO A 186 21.10 -17.93 -21.72
CA PRO A 186 22.55 -17.80 -21.87
C PRO A 186 23.16 -16.84 -20.85
N SER A 187 22.37 -15.88 -20.37
CA SER A 187 22.75 -14.94 -19.30
C SER A 187 22.95 -15.62 -17.95
N CYS A 188 22.45 -16.85 -17.75
CA CYS A 188 22.47 -17.56 -16.47
C CYS A 188 22.42 -19.08 -16.68
N SER A 189 23.54 -19.69 -17.10
CA SER A 189 23.60 -21.15 -17.28
C SER A 189 23.45 -21.94 -15.98
N ALA A 190 23.73 -21.32 -14.83
CA ALA A 190 23.68 -21.95 -13.53
C ALA A 190 22.26 -22.08 -12.93
N MET A 191 21.27 -21.34 -13.45
CA MET A 191 19.94 -21.25 -12.84
C MET A 191 18.85 -21.32 -13.91
N PRO A 192 17.78 -22.12 -13.73
CA PRO A 192 16.66 -22.13 -14.66
C PRO A 192 16.01 -20.75 -14.75
N SER A 193 15.62 -20.33 -15.96
CA SER A 193 15.01 -19.01 -16.17
C SER A 193 13.73 -18.83 -15.37
N LEU A 194 13.01 -19.93 -15.10
CA LEU A 194 11.81 -19.94 -14.29
C LEU A 194 12.07 -19.51 -12.85
N VAL A 195 13.16 -19.97 -12.23
CA VAL A 195 13.50 -19.59 -10.84
C VAL A 195 13.94 -18.13 -10.79
N SER A 196 14.76 -17.68 -11.75
CA SER A 196 15.18 -16.27 -11.84
C SER A 196 13.98 -15.34 -12.03
N GLY A 197 13.08 -15.67 -12.96
CA GLY A 197 11.84 -14.91 -13.19
C GLY A 197 10.95 -14.84 -11.95
N ALA A 198 10.80 -15.95 -11.22
CA ALA A 198 10.02 -15.99 -9.98
C ALA A 198 10.60 -15.09 -8.88
N LEU A 199 11.93 -15.06 -8.72
CA LEU A 199 12.61 -14.17 -7.77
C LEU A 199 12.44 -12.70 -8.15
N ILE A 200 12.59 -12.34 -9.43
CA ILE A 200 12.38 -10.97 -9.90
C ILE A 200 10.92 -10.56 -9.63
N ALA A 201 9.95 -11.40 -9.97
CA ALA A 201 8.53 -11.13 -9.73
C ALA A 201 8.21 -10.93 -8.24
N PHE A 202 8.79 -11.77 -7.37
CA PHE A 202 8.67 -11.65 -5.93
C PHE A 202 9.22 -10.29 -5.42
N LEU A 203 10.43 -9.92 -5.84
CA LEU A 203 11.06 -8.64 -5.45
C LEU A 203 10.25 -7.42 -5.94
N PHE A 204 9.77 -7.46 -7.19
CA PHE A 204 8.93 -6.38 -7.73
C PHE A 204 7.59 -6.27 -7.01
N THR A 205 6.99 -7.39 -6.58
CA THR A 205 5.75 -7.34 -5.80
C THR A 205 5.96 -6.62 -4.47
N ILE A 206 7.05 -6.90 -3.76
CA ILE A 206 7.38 -6.19 -2.50
C ILE A 206 7.59 -4.70 -2.76
N LEU A 207 8.32 -4.36 -3.83
CA LEU A 207 8.51 -2.97 -4.25
C LEU A 207 7.19 -2.29 -4.59
N ASP A 208 6.28 -2.94 -5.31
CA ASP A 208 4.96 -2.41 -5.63
C ASP A 208 4.10 -2.18 -4.36
N ALA A 209 4.21 -3.07 -3.37
CA ALA A 209 3.60 -2.88 -2.05
C ALA A 209 4.05 -1.56 -1.40
N VAL A 210 5.37 -1.35 -1.33
CA VAL A 210 5.96 -0.16 -0.71
C VAL A 210 5.68 1.09 -1.54
N TRP A 211 5.80 1.03 -2.86
CA TRP A 211 5.54 2.17 -3.73
C TRP A 211 4.09 2.61 -3.70
N MET A 212 3.14 1.67 -3.61
CA MET A 212 1.74 2.01 -3.47
C MET A 212 1.48 2.73 -2.15
N LEU A 213 2.00 2.22 -1.03
CA LEU A 213 1.90 2.89 0.28
C LEU A 213 2.52 4.30 0.26
N LEU A 214 3.72 4.44 -0.30
CA LEU A 214 4.36 5.76 -0.48
C LEU A 214 3.50 6.70 -1.34
N THR A 215 2.80 6.18 -2.36
CA THR A 215 1.90 6.98 -3.20
C THR A 215 0.66 7.41 -2.43
N PHE A 216 0.06 6.53 -1.63
CA PHE A 216 -1.05 6.88 -0.73
C PHE A 216 -0.65 8.00 0.24
N TYR A 217 0.51 7.86 0.88
CA TYR A 217 1.07 8.88 1.75
C TYR A 217 1.27 10.22 1.00
N ALA A 218 1.93 10.20 -0.16
CA ALA A 218 2.24 11.39 -0.94
C ALA A 218 0.98 12.13 -1.41
N VAL A 219 -0.01 11.42 -1.96
CA VAL A 219 -1.22 12.04 -2.50
C VAL A 219 -2.08 12.63 -1.37
N ARG A 220 -2.20 11.94 -0.23
CA ARG A 220 -2.97 12.45 0.92
C ARG A 220 -2.37 13.74 1.49
N ARG A 221 -1.04 13.80 1.62
CA ARG A 221 -0.34 14.98 2.14
C ARG A 221 -0.44 16.21 1.24
N ARG A 222 -0.65 16.05 -0.07
CA ARG A 222 -0.85 17.18 -1.00
C ARG A 222 -2.14 17.97 -0.75
N LYS A 223 -3.16 17.35 -0.16
CA LYS A 223 -4.47 17.99 0.09
C LYS A 223 -4.54 18.72 1.43
N LEU A 224 -3.59 18.49 2.34
CA LEU A 224 -3.61 19.17 3.62
C LEU A 224 -3.25 20.65 3.40
N PRO A 225 -4.10 21.60 3.83
CA PRO A 225 -3.76 23.01 3.78
C PRO A 225 -2.45 23.23 4.55
N HIS A 226 -1.58 24.05 3.99
CA HIS A 226 -0.30 24.39 4.61
C HIS A 226 -0.60 24.98 5.99
N TYR A 227 -0.30 24.25 7.05
CA TYR A 227 -0.43 24.74 8.42
C TYR A 227 0.95 25.30 8.82
N PRO A 228 1.19 26.62 8.71
CA PRO A 228 2.42 27.19 9.20
C PRO A 228 2.46 27.01 10.73
N ASN A 229 3.57 26.49 11.26
CA ASN A 229 3.90 26.52 12.69
C ASN A 229 3.35 25.41 13.62
N THR A 230 3.30 24.15 13.22
CA THR A 230 3.43 23.09 14.24
C THR A 230 4.90 22.97 14.63
N ALA A 231 5.19 23.23 15.90
CA ALA A 231 6.53 23.19 16.47
C ALA A 231 7.25 21.88 16.06
N PRO A 232 8.55 21.93 15.72
CA PRO A 232 9.30 20.74 15.36
C PRO A 232 9.18 19.72 16.50
N ILE A 233 8.55 18.58 16.21
CA ILE A 233 8.47 17.47 17.16
C ILE A 233 9.91 17.01 17.37
N HIS A 234 10.49 17.40 18.50
CA HIS A 234 11.81 17.00 18.95
C HIS A 234 11.77 15.52 19.35
N SER A 235 11.74 14.64 18.34
CA SER A 235 11.90 13.21 18.55
C SER A 235 13.40 12.91 18.54
N ASN A 236 13.95 12.64 19.72
CA ASN A 236 15.38 12.40 19.96
C ASN A 236 15.85 11.00 19.50
N SER A 237 15.19 10.39 18.50
CA SER A 237 15.57 9.08 17.98
C SER A 237 16.59 9.22 16.85
N CYS A 238 17.71 8.49 16.95
CA CYS A 238 18.82 8.51 15.98
C CYS A 238 18.40 8.14 14.55
N CYS A 239 17.25 7.47 14.39
CA CYS A 239 16.68 7.10 13.10
C CYS A 239 15.96 8.25 12.36
N ASN A 240 15.79 9.43 12.97
CA ASN A 240 15.03 10.54 12.37
C ASN A 240 15.77 11.33 11.29
N ARG A 241 17.03 11.00 10.96
CA ARG A 241 17.75 11.68 9.87
C ARG A 241 17.04 11.57 8.51
N PHE A 242 16.17 10.59 8.34
CA PHE A 242 15.42 10.36 7.11
C PHE A 242 13.93 10.76 7.21
N ALA A 243 13.52 11.42 8.31
CA ALA A 243 12.12 11.82 8.47
C ALA A 243 11.70 12.78 7.35
N VAL A 244 10.72 12.33 6.56
CA VAL A 244 10.13 13.15 5.50
C VAL A 244 9.24 14.21 6.15
N PRO A 245 9.40 15.51 5.80
CA PRO A 245 8.58 16.57 6.37
C PRO A 245 7.08 16.30 6.16
N ASN A 246 6.26 16.72 7.12
CA ASN A 246 4.79 16.55 7.07
C ASN A 246 4.08 17.57 6.16
N ASP A 247 4.78 18.11 5.17
CA ASP A 247 4.30 19.17 4.30
C ASP A 247 4.18 18.71 2.83
N ALA A 248 3.78 19.64 1.96
CA ALA A 248 3.72 19.40 0.51
C ALA A 248 5.10 19.06 -0.10
N LYS A 249 6.22 19.47 0.52
CA LYS A 249 7.57 19.11 0.05
C LYS A 249 7.84 17.63 0.34
N GLY A 250 7.47 17.15 1.51
CA GLY A 250 7.58 15.73 1.86
C GLY A 250 6.80 14.82 0.90
N ALA A 251 5.61 15.24 0.48
CA ALA A 251 4.84 14.54 -0.55
C ALA A 251 5.58 14.46 -1.90
N LYS A 252 6.26 15.53 -2.31
CA LYS A 252 7.06 15.54 -3.55
C LYS A 252 8.29 14.63 -3.43
N ILE A 253 8.95 14.63 -2.28
CA ILE A 253 10.10 13.75 -1.99
C ILE A 253 9.66 12.29 -2.05
N ALA A 254 8.57 11.92 -1.37
CA ALA A 254 8.06 10.55 -1.38
C ALA A 254 7.74 10.07 -2.80
N LEU A 255 7.07 10.90 -3.62
CA LEU A 255 6.78 10.55 -5.02
C LEU A 255 8.06 10.47 -5.87
N GLY A 256 9.03 11.35 -5.62
CA GLY A 256 10.34 11.31 -6.26
C GLY A 256 11.09 10.01 -5.96
N VAL A 257 11.04 9.55 -4.70
CA VAL A 257 11.63 8.26 -4.30
C VAL A 257 10.95 7.09 -4.99
N VAL A 258 9.62 7.08 -5.09
CA VAL A 258 8.89 6.07 -5.86
C VAL A 258 9.35 6.04 -7.31
N LEU A 259 9.41 7.20 -7.98
CA LEU A 259 9.81 7.27 -9.38
C LEU A 259 11.28 6.83 -9.58
N LEU A 260 12.18 7.28 -8.71
CA LEU A 260 13.60 6.98 -8.79
C LEU A 260 13.89 5.49 -8.53
N SER A 261 13.33 4.95 -7.44
CA SER A 261 13.51 3.53 -7.09
C SER A 261 12.86 2.59 -8.11
N HIS A 262 11.70 2.97 -8.67
CA HIS A 262 11.07 2.23 -9.76
C HIS A 262 11.92 2.26 -11.03
N SER A 263 12.44 3.42 -11.41
CA SER A 263 13.34 3.54 -12.57
C SER A 263 14.62 2.71 -12.37
N ALA A 264 15.21 2.77 -11.17
CA ALA A 264 16.40 2.01 -10.83
C ALA A 264 16.15 0.50 -10.86
N ALA A 265 15.03 0.03 -10.31
CA ALA A 265 14.64 -1.38 -10.35
C ALA A 265 14.42 -1.87 -11.79
N SER A 266 13.73 -1.08 -12.61
CA SER A 266 13.51 -1.39 -14.04
C SER A 266 14.80 -1.34 -14.87
N PHE A 267 15.77 -0.52 -14.48
CA PHE A 267 17.09 -0.53 -15.12
C PHE A 267 17.94 -1.73 -14.65
N ALA A 268 17.81 -2.15 -13.38
CA ALA A 268 18.51 -3.32 -12.87
C ALA A 268 18.13 -4.60 -13.61
N THR A 269 16.89 -4.73 -14.08
CA THR A 269 16.47 -5.88 -14.91
C THR A 269 17.07 -5.87 -16.31
N ALA A 270 17.50 -4.72 -16.84
CA ALA A 270 18.18 -4.63 -18.14
C ALA A 270 19.50 -5.40 -18.15
N PHE A 271 20.18 -5.55 -17.00
CA PHE A 271 21.40 -6.33 -16.89
C PHE A 271 21.19 -7.83 -17.19
N ASN A 272 19.95 -8.34 -17.17
CA ASN A 272 19.65 -9.71 -17.60
C ASN A 272 19.98 -9.97 -19.07
N GLY A 273 20.15 -8.92 -19.89
CA GLY A 273 20.59 -9.06 -21.28
C GLY A 273 22.09 -9.37 -21.45
N MET A 274 22.90 -9.27 -20.38
CA MET A 274 24.35 -9.48 -20.44
C MET A 274 24.74 -10.92 -20.06
N ASN A 275 25.95 -11.34 -20.44
CA ASN A 275 26.55 -12.59 -19.97
C ASN A 275 26.69 -12.54 -18.44
N ASN A 276 26.21 -13.57 -17.73
CA ASN A 276 26.09 -13.60 -16.26
C ASN A 276 25.18 -12.51 -15.67
N GLY A 277 24.25 -11.98 -16.48
CA GLY A 277 23.36 -10.90 -16.09
C GLY A 277 22.56 -11.17 -14.81
N CYS A 278 22.12 -12.42 -14.58
CA CYS A 278 21.37 -12.80 -13.38
C CYS A 278 22.16 -12.61 -12.08
N VAL A 279 23.48 -12.80 -12.13
CA VAL A 279 24.37 -12.69 -10.96
C VAL A 279 24.49 -11.23 -10.52
N ILE A 280 24.28 -10.30 -11.45
CA ILE A 280 24.36 -8.85 -11.19
C ILE A 280 22.96 -8.27 -10.92
N SER A 281 21.97 -8.61 -11.74
CA SER A 281 20.64 -8.01 -11.68
C SER A 281 19.90 -8.35 -10.38
N LEU A 282 19.95 -9.61 -9.92
CA LEU A 282 19.23 -10.06 -8.74
C LEU A 282 19.75 -9.39 -7.46
N PRO A 283 21.07 -9.36 -7.16
CA PRO A 283 21.57 -8.65 -5.99
C PRO A 283 21.31 -7.14 -6.05
N VAL A 284 21.47 -6.51 -7.22
CA VAL A 284 21.20 -5.08 -7.37
C VAL A 284 19.73 -4.77 -7.09
N LEU A 285 18.81 -5.58 -7.64
CA LEU A 285 17.37 -5.43 -7.39
C LEU A 285 17.03 -5.66 -5.91
N ALA A 286 17.65 -6.64 -5.26
CA ALA A 286 17.49 -6.88 -3.82
C ALA A 286 17.98 -5.70 -2.97
N VAL A 287 19.12 -5.10 -3.32
CA VAL A 287 19.62 -3.88 -2.63
C VAL A 287 18.66 -2.71 -2.81
N ILE A 288 18.14 -2.49 -4.02
CA ILE A 288 17.14 -1.44 -4.28
C ILE A 288 15.87 -1.68 -3.44
N MET A 289 15.40 -2.92 -3.38
CA MET A 289 14.26 -3.30 -2.53
C MET A 289 14.52 -2.99 -1.06
N VAL A 290 15.66 -3.44 -0.50
CA VAL A 290 16.01 -3.18 0.91
C VAL A 290 16.10 -1.69 1.19
N LEU A 291 16.78 -0.91 0.34
CA LEU A 291 16.90 0.54 0.51
C LEU A 291 15.52 1.23 0.49
N THR A 292 14.63 0.79 -0.40
CA THR A 292 13.27 1.35 -0.51
C THR A 292 12.42 1.00 0.72
N VAL A 293 12.52 -0.24 1.22
CA VAL A 293 11.83 -0.69 2.44
C VAL A 293 12.36 0.07 3.66
N VAL A 294 13.67 0.18 3.83
CA VAL A 294 14.29 0.92 4.94
C VAL A 294 13.87 2.39 4.91
N PHE A 295 13.87 3.01 3.73
CA PHE A 295 13.39 4.37 3.57
C PHE A 295 11.92 4.51 3.99
N PHE A 296 11.05 3.60 3.55
CA PHE A 296 9.64 3.58 3.94
C PHE A 296 9.45 3.42 5.45
N SER A 297 10.15 2.46 6.05
CA SER A 297 10.11 2.18 7.48
C SER A 297 10.58 3.37 8.32
N ALA A 298 11.67 4.02 7.93
CA ALA A 298 12.21 5.17 8.65
C ALA A 298 11.37 6.44 8.46
N SER A 299 10.77 6.63 7.29
CA SER A 299 10.16 7.91 6.90
C SER A 299 8.65 7.99 7.12
N VAL A 300 7.93 6.88 6.86
CA VAL A 300 6.48 6.90 6.67
C VAL A 300 5.74 5.94 7.61
N MET A 301 6.38 4.86 8.09
CA MET A 301 5.70 3.86 8.92
C MET A 301 5.09 4.44 10.20
N ASN A 302 5.76 5.40 10.84
CA ASN A 302 5.26 6.07 12.05
C ASN A 302 3.93 6.83 11.83
N HIS A 303 3.61 7.20 10.60
CA HIS A 303 2.33 7.84 10.27
C HIS A 303 1.19 6.84 10.11
N TYR A 304 1.49 5.62 9.65
CA TYR A 304 0.50 4.56 9.50
C TYR A 304 0.16 3.89 10.83
N LEU A 305 1.12 3.85 11.76
CA LEU A 305 0.98 3.23 13.07
C LEU A 305 1.38 4.22 14.17
N PRO A 306 0.48 5.17 14.55
CA PRO A 306 0.77 6.09 15.63
C PRO A 306 0.88 5.33 16.96
N THR A 307 2.11 5.18 17.45
CA THR A 307 2.48 4.49 18.70
C THR A 307 1.81 5.08 19.95
N ASN A 308 1.39 6.34 19.90
CA ASN A 308 0.86 7.07 21.04
C ASN A 308 -0.52 6.58 21.48
N SER A 309 -1.31 6.03 20.55
CA SER A 309 -2.68 5.57 20.84
C SER A 309 -2.72 4.40 21.83
N ILE A 310 -1.67 3.58 21.87
CA ILE A 310 -1.55 2.46 22.81
C ILE A 310 -1.22 2.96 24.20
N SER A 311 -0.30 3.92 24.31
CA SER A 311 0.12 4.49 25.59
C SER A 311 -1.00 5.28 26.27
N GLU A 312 -1.75 6.09 25.51
CA GLU A 312 -2.90 6.83 26.06
C GLU A 312 -4.02 5.90 26.51
N ARG A 313 -4.32 4.84 25.74
CA ARG A 313 -5.35 3.86 26.13
C ARG A 313 -4.95 3.13 27.41
N ASN A 314 -3.68 2.74 27.54
CA ASN A 314 -3.16 2.12 28.76
C ASN A 314 -3.18 3.08 29.96
N GLN A 315 -2.96 4.39 29.75
CA GLN A 315 -3.09 5.39 30.81
C GLN A 315 -4.54 5.58 31.25
N LEU A 316 -5.49 5.61 30.30
CA LEU A 316 -6.92 5.69 30.59
C LEU A 316 -7.44 4.47 31.36
N ASP A 317 -6.98 3.27 31.00
CA ASP A 317 -7.32 2.04 31.71
C ASP A 317 -6.69 1.98 33.11
N SER A 318 -5.46 2.48 33.26
CA SER A 318 -4.82 2.66 34.56
C SER A 318 -5.60 3.65 35.43
N GLN A 319 -6.10 4.75 34.85
CA GLN A 319 -6.86 5.75 35.59
C GLN A 319 -8.24 5.21 36.05
N ARG A 320 -8.93 4.42 35.21
CA ARG A 320 -10.18 3.73 35.58
C ARG A 320 -10.00 2.71 36.70
N THR A 321 -8.91 1.93 36.66
CA THR A 321 -8.63 0.94 37.71
C THR A 321 -8.30 1.59 39.05
N SER A 322 -7.62 2.74 39.07
CA SER A 322 -7.41 3.51 40.31
C SER A 322 -8.66 4.20 40.86
N ALA A 323 -9.60 4.62 40.00
CA ALA A 323 -10.84 5.28 40.45
C ALA A 323 -11.86 4.29 41.06
N GLY A 324 -11.80 3.00 40.69
CA GLY A 324 -12.68 1.96 41.23
C GLY A 324 -12.30 1.41 42.61
N ALA A 325 -11.09 1.70 43.11
CA ALA A 325 -10.58 1.10 44.35
C ALA A 325 -10.93 1.85 45.64
N ASN A 326 -11.43 3.10 45.56
CA ASN A 326 -11.77 3.91 46.75
C ASN A 326 -13.28 3.93 47.10
N GLY A 327 -14.09 3.10 46.44
CA GLY A 327 -15.52 2.96 46.71
C GLY A 327 -15.83 1.91 47.80
N THR A 328 -15.23 2.00 48.98
CA THR A 328 -15.64 1.16 50.12
C THR A 328 -15.56 1.94 51.43
N LEU A 329 -16.75 2.39 51.87
CA LEU A 329 -17.16 2.66 53.25
C LEU A 329 -16.34 3.65 54.10
N THR A 330 -16.71 4.92 54.05
CA THR A 330 -16.97 5.69 55.29
C THR A 330 -18.05 6.73 55.04
N GLY A 331 -19.19 6.58 55.70
CA GLY A 331 -20.26 7.58 55.73
C GLY A 331 -19.80 8.85 56.45
N GLY A 332 -20.04 10.00 55.84
CA GLY A 332 -19.75 11.32 56.39
C GLY A 332 -20.53 12.40 55.65
N ILE A 333 -21.44 13.02 56.41
CA ILE A 333 -22.41 14.11 56.17
C ILE A 333 -21.95 15.20 55.16
N PRO A 334 -22.88 15.78 54.36
CA PRO A 334 -22.56 16.79 53.34
C PRO A 334 -22.43 18.19 53.95
N THR A 335 -21.42 18.94 53.52
CA THR A 335 -21.36 20.39 53.67
C THR A 335 -21.20 21.04 52.30
N CYS A 336 -22.19 21.87 51.95
CA CYS A 336 -22.19 22.78 50.82
C CYS A 336 -21.02 23.78 50.92
N ALA A 337 -20.25 23.94 49.86
CA ALA A 337 -19.41 25.12 49.66
C ALA A 337 -19.41 25.51 48.18
N GLN A 338 -19.91 26.73 47.97
CA GLN A 338 -19.95 27.48 46.72
C GLN A 338 -18.55 27.90 46.25
N GLY A 339 -18.44 28.17 44.94
CA GLY A 339 -17.37 28.93 44.30
C GLY A 339 -16.85 28.15 43.08
N GLY A 340 -16.89 28.63 41.85
CA GLY A 340 -17.03 29.98 41.32
C GLY A 340 -16.13 30.06 40.08
N GLY A 341 -16.73 30.24 38.90
CA GLY A 341 -16.14 30.81 37.68
C GLY A 341 -14.82 30.24 37.12
N ASN A 342 -14.89 29.59 35.96
CA ASN A 342 -14.59 30.28 34.70
C ASN A 342 -14.88 29.37 33.51
N GLY A 343 -15.75 29.85 32.63
CA GLY A 343 -16.08 29.21 31.36
C GLY A 343 -14.92 29.37 30.38
N GLN A 344 -14.50 28.26 29.80
CA GLN A 344 -13.64 28.24 28.62
C GLN A 344 -14.51 27.77 27.46
N HIS A 345 -14.91 28.74 26.64
CA HIS A 345 -15.66 28.56 25.40
C HIS A 345 -14.77 27.86 24.38
N ASP A 346 -15.00 26.59 24.13
CA ASP A 346 -14.46 25.92 22.93
C ASP A 346 -15.30 26.34 21.72
N GLN A 347 -14.73 27.25 20.92
CA GLN A 347 -15.21 27.59 19.60
C GLN A 347 -15.03 26.39 18.67
N PHE A 348 -16.11 25.64 18.45
CA PHE A 348 -16.27 24.74 17.32
C PHE A 348 -16.34 25.59 16.05
N ASN A 349 -15.21 25.72 15.35
CA ASN A 349 -15.15 26.40 14.07
C ASN A 349 -15.84 25.54 13.01
N SER A 350 -16.96 26.05 12.53
CA SER A 350 -17.72 25.55 11.39
C SER A 350 -16.84 25.55 10.15
N TYR A 351 -16.62 24.38 9.56
CA TYR A 351 -16.06 24.26 8.21
C TYR A 351 -17.08 24.82 7.20
N HIS A 352 -16.75 25.98 6.64
CA HIS A 352 -17.36 26.46 5.40
C HIS A 352 -16.81 25.60 4.24
N GLU A 353 -17.67 24.85 3.57
CA GLU A 353 -17.37 24.22 2.27
C GLU A 353 -17.84 25.17 1.16
N ASP A 354 -16.92 25.52 0.24
CA ASP A 354 -17.21 25.99 -1.11
C ASP A 354 -17.18 24.80 -2.10
#